data_AF-A0A933BJP4-F1
#
_entry.id   AF-A0A933BJP4-F1
#
_cell.length_a   1.000
_cell.length_b   1.000
_cell.length_c   1.000
_cell.angle_alpha   90.00
_cell.angle_beta   90.00
_cell.angle_gamma   90.00
#
_symmetry.space_group_name_H-M   'P 1'
#
loop_
_entity.id
_entity.type
_entity.pdbx_description
1 polymer ?
#
loop_
_entity_poly.entity_id
_entity_poly.type
_entity_poly.pdbx_seq_one_letter_code
_entity_poly.pdbx_strand_id
1 'polypeptide(L)'
;MALGVSKRSFSGPQAAELLGHVAAWRCIPRETQMSNGLPDSIIGEYFNAIAKALESATYGKETAILFRRGLGGEHGFDSLRSLVQIDSLHKEIRIVLRGFEPRNVGFFKALIVEELILSVKFYVISWTTLLDMLAGLVNKVFNLGFADTDVKFDLILRNKHVVTSDLPAIFKKYSKALDMKAVKRHRNEIVHRGRIMDEEVKNFYEAQNVLRAKRYSLLKSNHISEEEYKKECAKQTEILFELASREKATYEAHYNTTVEMIAEVLSSLGQKAIELHKPKAI
;
A
#
# COMPACT_ATOMS: atom_id res chain seq x y z
N MET A 1 0.67 41.57 -16.65
CA MET A 1 1.27 40.30 -17.08
C MET A 1 0.23 39.21 -16.91
N ALA A 2 -0.35 38.72 -18.02
CA ALA A 2 -1.29 37.61 -18.00
C ALA A 2 -0.49 36.29 -18.07
N LEU A 3 -0.64 35.44 -17.05
CA LEU A 3 -0.06 34.10 -17.05
C LEU A 3 -0.90 33.20 -17.98
N GLY A 4 -0.32 32.83 -19.12
CA GLY A 4 -0.92 31.88 -20.06
C GLY A 4 -0.96 30.48 -19.45
N VAL A 5 -2.16 30.00 -19.16
CA VAL A 5 -2.39 28.59 -18.80
C VAL A 5 -2.27 27.76 -20.08
N SER A 6 -1.18 26.99 -20.18
CA SER A 6 -0.94 26.05 -21.26
C SER A 6 -1.94 24.89 -21.16
N LYS A 7 -2.91 24.83 -22.08
CA LYS A 7 -3.76 23.65 -22.28
C LYS A 7 -2.92 22.54 -22.89
N ARG A 8 -2.38 21.64 -22.06
CA ARG A 8 -1.82 20.37 -22.56
C ARG A 8 -2.98 19.47 -22.95
N SER A 9 -3.25 19.34 -24.25
CA SER A 9 -4.12 18.31 -24.79
C SER A 9 -3.46 16.94 -24.61
N PHE A 10 -4.06 16.08 -23.78
CA PHE A 10 -3.61 14.70 -23.62
C PHE A 10 -3.90 13.88 -24.88
N SER A 11 -2.98 12.99 -25.23
CA SER A 11 -3.11 12.09 -26.38
C SER A 11 -4.10 10.96 -26.09
N GLY A 12 -4.93 10.62 -27.08
CA GLY A 12 -5.99 9.61 -26.99
C GLY A 12 -5.62 8.17 -26.55
N PRO A 13 -4.37 7.66 -26.70
CA PRO A 13 -4.06 6.26 -26.35
C PRO A 13 -4.22 5.93 -24.86
N GLN A 14 -3.79 6.81 -23.96
CA GLN A 14 -3.82 6.54 -22.51
C GLN A 14 -5.24 6.54 -21.94
N ALA A 15 -6.14 7.38 -22.47
CA ALA A 15 -7.53 7.41 -22.07
C ALA A 15 -8.28 6.14 -22.53
N ALA A 16 -7.94 5.61 -23.70
CA ALA A 16 -8.54 4.38 -24.23
C ALA A 16 -8.14 3.14 -23.41
N GLU A 17 -6.88 3.06 -22.96
CA GLU A 17 -6.39 1.97 -22.11
C GLU A 17 -7.08 1.95 -20.73
N LEU A 18 -7.19 3.11 -20.08
CA LEU A 18 -7.92 3.28 -18.82
C LEU A 18 -9.42 2.94 -18.93
N LEU A 19 -10.07 3.37 -20.02
CA LEU A 19 -11.48 3.03 -20.28
C LEU A 19 -11.66 1.56 -20.63
N GLY A 20 -10.68 0.94 -21.30
CA GLY A 20 -10.63 -0.51 -21.57
C GLY A 20 -10.57 -1.31 -20.27
N HIS A 21 -9.76 -0.88 -19.30
CA HIS A 21 -9.76 -1.46 -17.96
C HIS A 21 -11.13 -1.32 -17.28
N VAL A 22 -11.75 -0.13 -17.26
CA VAL A 22 -13.07 0.04 -16.64
C VAL A 22 -14.16 -0.82 -17.32
N ALA A 23 -14.09 -1.02 -18.63
CA ALA A 23 -15.03 -1.88 -19.36
C ALA A 23 -14.83 -3.38 -19.06
N ALA A 24 -13.58 -3.83 -18.94
CA ALA A 24 -13.25 -5.22 -18.59
C ALA A 24 -13.79 -5.60 -17.19
N TRP A 25 -13.91 -4.64 -16.29
CA TRP A 25 -14.41 -4.86 -14.92
C TRP A 25 -15.92 -5.12 -14.83
N ARG A 26 -16.72 -4.70 -15.82
CA ARG A 26 -18.15 -5.05 -15.87
C ARG A 26 -18.41 -6.54 -16.15
N CYS A 27 -17.40 -7.27 -16.60
CA CYS A 27 -17.51 -8.67 -17.01
C CYS A 27 -16.98 -9.67 -15.97
N ILE A 28 -16.54 -9.22 -14.78
CA ILE A 28 -16.06 -10.13 -13.73
C ILE A 28 -17.26 -10.72 -12.99
N PRO A 29 -17.49 -12.04 -13.01
CA PRO A 29 -18.61 -12.68 -12.32
C PRO A 29 -18.51 -12.47 -10.79
N ARG A 30 -19.63 -12.13 -10.14
CA ARG A 30 -19.71 -11.94 -8.67
C ARG A 30 -19.36 -13.19 -7.84
N GLU A 31 -19.27 -14.37 -8.45
CA GLU A 31 -19.09 -15.65 -7.76
C GLU A 31 -17.64 -15.98 -7.37
N THR A 32 -16.67 -15.07 -7.57
CA THR A 32 -15.28 -15.26 -7.09
C THR A 32 -15.07 -14.80 -5.64
N GLN A 33 -16.13 -14.62 -4.85
CA GLN A 33 -16.02 -14.30 -3.43
C GLN A 33 -16.00 -15.56 -2.56
N MET A 34 -14.95 -15.64 -1.73
CA MET A 34 -14.77 -16.51 -0.56
C MET A 34 -14.10 -17.87 -0.76
N SER A 35 -12.97 -17.89 -1.49
CA SER A 35 -11.80 -18.53 -0.87
C SER A 35 -11.06 -17.45 -0.06
N ASN A 36 -10.35 -17.81 1.01
CA ASN A 36 -9.72 -16.89 1.97
C ASN A 36 -8.59 -15.99 1.39
N GLY A 37 -8.59 -15.71 0.09
CA GLY A 37 -7.64 -14.86 -0.61
C GLY A 37 -8.09 -13.39 -0.61
N LEU A 38 -7.14 -12.51 -0.27
CA LEU A 38 -7.28 -11.07 -0.50
C LEU A 38 -7.60 -10.78 -1.98
N PRO A 39 -8.35 -9.71 -2.29
CA PRO A 39 -8.65 -9.35 -3.67
C PRO A 39 -7.36 -9.04 -4.44
N ASP A 40 -7.28 -9.54 -5.68
CA ASP A 40 -6.16 -9.27 -6.59
C ASP A 40 -6.09 -7.80 -7.01
N SER A 41 -7.19 -7.07 -6.87
CA SER A 41 -7.26 -5.64 -7.09
C SER A 41 -8.22 -4.96 -6.11
N ILE A 42 -7.76 -3.87 -5.51
CA ILE A 42 -8.49 -3.13 -4.46
C ILE A 42 -9.33 -1.99 -5.01
N ILE A 43 -9.11 -1.57 -6.26
CA ILE A 43 -9.89 -0.50 -6.90
C ILE A 43 -11.34 -0.93 -7.19
N GLY A 44 -11.61 -2.23 -7.17
CA GLY A 44 -12.95 -2.78 -7.33
C GLY A 44 -13.95 -2.22 -6.33
N GLU A 45 -13.52 -2.01 -5.09
CA GLU A 45 -14.37 -1.46 -4.04
C GLU A 45 -14.82 -0.03 -4.35
N TYR A 46 -13.95 0.78 -4.94
CA TYR A 46 -14.29 2.13 -5.40
C TYR A 46 -15.39 2.10 -6.47
N PHE A 47 -15.21 1.28 -7.51
CA PHE A 47 -16.17 1.18 -8.61
C PHE A 47 -17.47 0.49 -8.20
N ASN A 48 -17.41 -0.50 -7.31
CA ASN A 48 -18.58 -1.16 -6.74
C ASN A 48 -19.42 -0.19 -5.93
N ALA A 49 -18.79 0.65 -5.10
CA ALA A 49 -19.49 1.67 -4.34
C ALA A 49 -20.14 2.72 -5.24
N ILE A 50 -19.46 3.15 -6.30
CA ILE A 50 -20.03 4.02 -7.34
C ILE A 50 -21.26 3.37 -7.98
N ALA A 51 -21.16 2.11 -8.41
CA ALA A 51 -22.26 1.39 -9.06
C ALA A 51 -23.48 1.30 -8.14
N LYS A 52 -23.29 0.88 -6.87
CA LYS A 52 -24.36 0.82 -5.86
C LYS A 52 -24.99 2.19 -5.58
N ALA A 53 -24.17 3.24 -5.51
CA ALA A 53 -24.66 4.61 -5.30
C ALA A 53 -25.49 5.13 -6.49
N LEU A 54 -25.13 4.74 -7.71
CA LEU A 54 -25.90 5.08 -8.91
C LEU A 54 -27.21 4.29 -9.01
N GLU A 55 -27.20 3.00 -8.65
CA GLU A 55 -28.39 2.14 -8.62
C GLU A 55 -29.44 2.63 -7.61
N SER A 56 -28.99 3.18 -6.48
CA SER A 56 -29.87 3.69 -5.40
C SER A 56 -30.30 5.15 -5.55
N ALA A 57 -29.74 5.89 -6.52
CA ALA A 57 -30.05 7.31 -6.70
C ALA A 57 -31.40 7.51 -7.42
N THR A 58 -32.23 8.44 -6.90
CA THR A 58 -33.53 8.84 -7.49
C THR A 58 -33.40 9.26 -8.97
N TYR A 59 -32.27 9.86 -9.33
CA TYR A 59 -31.90 10.27 -10.69
C TYR A 59 -30.65 9.52 -11.18
N GLY A 60 -30.64 8.19 -11.04
CA GLY A 60 -29.45 7.37 -11.28
C GLY A 60 -28.87 7.52 -12.69
N LYS A 61 -29.70 7.64 -13.73
CA LYS A 61 -29.23 7.81 -15.12
C LYS A 61 -28.58 9.17 -15.34
N GLU A 62 -29.22 10.24 -14.88
CA GLU A 62 -28.73 11.61 -14.99
C GLU A 62 -27.44 11.77 -14.18
N THR A 63 -27.41 11.23 -12.96
CA THR A 63 -26.22 11.21 -12.09
C THR A 63 -25.08 10.43 -12.74
N ALA A 64 -25.36 9.30 -13.39
CA ALA A 64 -24.35 8.54 -14.14
C ALA A 64 -23.77 9.31 -15.32
N ILE A 65 -24.60 10.05 -16.06
CA ILE A 65 -24.15 10.91 -17.17
C ILE A 65 -23.27 12.04 -16.64
N LEU A 66 -23.70 12.73 -15.57
CA LEU A 66 -22.93 13.81 -14.95
C LEU A 66 -21.60 13.30 -14.38
N PHE A 67 -21.62 12.17 -13.68
CA PHE A 67 -20.42 11.52 -13.17
C PHE A 67 -19.47 11.11 -14.29
N ARG A 68 -19.96 10.50 -15.37
CA ARG A 68 -19.13 10.14 -16.54
C ARG A 68 -18.49 11.37 -17.18
N ARG A 69 -19.23 12.48 -17.27
CA ARG A 69 -18.69 13.76 -17.75
C ARG A 69 -17.60 14.29 -16.81
N GLY A 70 -17.83 14.22 -15.50
CA GLY A 70 -16.84 14.60 -14.48
C GLY A 70 -15.57 13.74 -14.52
N LEU A 71 -15.71 12.43 -14.74
CA LEU A 71 -14.58 11.51 -14.93
C LEU A 71 -13.74 11.85 -16.17
N GLY A 72 -14.36 12.38 -17.23
CA GLY A 72 -13.66 12.84 -18.42
C GLY A 72 -12.93 14.18 -18.26
N GLY A 73 -13.10 14.86 -17.11
CA GLY A 73 -12.34 16.06 -16.77
C GLY A 73 -10.96 15.74 -16.19
N GLU A 74 -10.09 16.74 -16.12
CA GLU A 74 -8.71 16.63 -15.58
C GLU A 74 -8.69 15.99 -14.18
N HIS A 75 -9.53 16.49 -13.26
CA HIS A 75 -9.64 15.94 -11.90
C HIS A 75 -10.13 14.48 -11.84
N GLY A 76 -11.03 14.10 -12.76
CA GLY A 76 -11.51 12.73 -12.87
C GLY A 76 -10.41 11.78 -13.30
N PHE A 77 -9.65 12.16 -14.33
CA PHE A 77 -8.49 11.41 -14.79
C PHE A 77 -7.39 11.29 -13.73
N ASP A 78 -7.11 12.35 -12.97
CA ASP A 78 -6.09 12.29 -11.91
C ASP A 78 -6.50 11.37 -10.76
N SER A 79 -7.79 11.30 -10.45
CA SER A 79 -8.34 10.36 -9.46
C SER A 79 -8.18 8.91 -9.95
N LEU A 80 -8.51 8.64 -11.21
CA LEU A 80 -8.32 7.32 -11.83
C LEU A 80 -6.84 6.91 -11.87
N ARG A 81 -5.93 7.83 -12.22
CA ARG A 81 -4.48 7.58 -12.19
C ARG A 81 -4.02 7.22 -10.78
N SER A 82 -4.51 7.93 -9.77
CA SER A 82 -4.16 7.67 -8.36
C SER A 82 -4.66 6.28 -7.92
N LEU A 83 -5.86 5.86 -8.35
CA LEU A 83 -6.37 4.51 -8.10
C LEU A 83 -5.50 3.42 -8.74
N VAL A 84 -5.06 3.61 -9.97
CA VAL A 84 -4.15 2.67 -10.65
C VAL A 84 -2.80 2.57 -9.93
N GLN A 85 -2.26 3.69 -9.46
CA GLN A 85 -1.02 3.71 -8.68
C GLN A 85 -1.17 2.98 -7.34
N ILE A 86 -2.29 3.18 -6.64
CA ILE A 86 -2.64 2.46 -5.41
C ILE A 86 -2.71 0.95 -5.67
N ASP A 87 -3.33 0.52 -6.78
CA ASP A 87 -3.42 -0.89 -7.15
C ASP A 87 -2.07 -1.52 -7.51
N SER A 88 -1.22 -0.77 -8.22
CA SER A 88 0.15 -1.17 -8.53
C SER A 88 0.96 -1.39 -7.25
N LEU A 89 0.89 -0.43 -6.32
CA LEU A 89 1.62 -0.51 -5.07
C LEU A 89 1.09 -1.63 -4.15
N HIS A 90 -0.22 -1.90 -4.15
CA HIS A 90 -0.82 -3.07 -3.53
C HIS A 90 -0.17 -4.37 -4.05
N LYS A 91 -0.03 -4.51 -5.37
CA LYS A 91 0.64 -5.67 -5.97
C LYS A 91 2.11 -5.77 -5.58
N GLU A 92 2.82 -4.64 -5.55
CA GLU A 92 4.22 -4.59 -5.12
C GLU A 92 4.39 -5.02 -3.65
N ILE A 93 3.52 -4.59 -2.75
CA ILE A 93 3.57 -5.01 -1.34
C ILE A 93 3.41 -6.53 -1.21
N ARG A 94 2.52 -7.16 -2.00
CA ARG A 94 2.40 -8.63 -2.03
C ARG A 94 3.69 -9.31 -2.48
N ILE A 95 4.41 -8.71 -3.43
CA ILE A 95 5.72 -9.22 -3.88
C ILE A 95 6.75 -9.10 -2.74
N VAL A 96 6.77 -7.96 -2.03
CA VAL A 96 7.65 -7.77 -0.87
C VAL A 96 7.35 -8.80 0.23
N LEU A 97 6.09 -9.10 0.50
CA LEU A 97 5.69 -10.12 1.49
C LEU A 97 6.17 -11.54 1.13
N ARG A 98 6.31 -11.85 -0.17
CA ARG A 98 6.95 -13.10 -0.61
C ARG A 98 8.46 -13.10 -0.36
N GLY A 99 9.09 -11.93 -0.22
CA GLY A 99 10.50 -11.79 0.14
C GLY A 99 10.87 -12.32 1.52
N PHE A 100 9.88 -12.64 2.37
CA PHE A 100 10.08 -13.31 3.65
C PHE A 100 10.13 -14.84 3.53
N GLU A 101 9.71 -15.40 2.39
CA GLU A 101 9.71 -16.84 2.19
C GLU A 101 11.11 -17.34 1.81
N PRO A 102 11.57 -18.46 2.39
CA PRO A 102 12.80 -19.10 1.94
C PRO A 102 12.71 -19.49 0.46
N ARG A 103 13.75 -19.16 -0.31
CA ARG A 103 13.84 -19.51 -1.73
C ARG A 103 14.32 -20.94 -1.89
N ASN A 104 13.71 -21.66 -2.85
CA ASN A 104 14.22 -22.97 -3.25
C ASN A 104 15.45 -22.78 -4.14
N VAL A 105 16.60 -23.28 -3.69
CA VAL A 105 17.86 -23.35 -4.45
C VAL A 105 18.18 -24.83 -4.63
N GLY A 106 17.71 -25.39 -5.75
CA GLY A 106 17.72 -26.84 -5.97
C GLY A 106 16.81 -27.56 -4.96
N PHE A 107 17.38 -28.48 -4.19
CA PHE A 107 16.66 -29.24 -3.14
C PHE A 107 16.68 -28.58 -1.75
N PHE A 108 17.33 -27.41 -1.61
CA PHE A 108 17.47 -26.72 -0.33
C PHE A 108 16.68 -25.43 -0.31
N LYS A 109 16.16 -25.08 0.88
CA LYS A 109 15.62 -23.75 1.15
C LYS A 109 16.75 -22.85 1.64
N ALA A 110 16.86 -21.66 1.07
CA ALA A 110 17.83 -20.65 1.47
C ALA A 110 17.13 -19.32 1.72
N LEU A 111 17.51 -18.65 2.81
CA LEU A 111 17.15 -17.27 3.11
C LEU A 111 18.39 -16.60 3.66
N ILE A 112 18.65 -15.38 3.23
CA ILE A 112 19.76 -14.59 3.73
C ILE A 112 19.21 -13.48 4.63
N VAL A 113 19.87 -13.17 5.75
CA VAL A 113 19.42 -12.15 6.69
C VAL A 113 19.28 -10.77 6.02
N GLU A 114 20.16 -10.45 5.07
CA GLU A 114 20.06 -9.21 4.30
C GLU A 114 18.77 -9.14 3.47
N GLU A 115 18.29 -10.27 2.95
CA GLU A 115 16.99 -10.33 2.25
C GLU A 115 15.83 -10.06 3.21
N LEU A 116 15.87 -10.63 4.43
CA LEU A 116 14.86 -10.36 5.46
C LEU A 116 14.84 -8.87 5.85
N ILE A 117 16.02 -8.27 6.09
CA ILE A 117 16.17 -6.84 6.39
C ILE A 117 15.59 -5.98 5.28
N LEU A 118 15.90 -6.30 4.02
CA LEU A 118 15.39 -5.56 2.86
C LEU A 118 13.87 -5.70 2.74
N SER A 119 13.31 -6.89 2.95
CA SER A 119 11.87 -7.14 2.91
C SER A 119 11.12 -6.31 3.95
N VAL A 120 11.62 -6.23 5.19
CA VAL A 120 11.06 -5.35 6.23
C VAL A 120 11.11 -3.88 5.81
N LYS A 121 12.26 -3.41 5.30
CA LYS A 121 12.44 -2.02 4.88
C LYS A 121 11.50 -1.65 3.74
N PHE A 122 11.45 -2.47 2.70
CA PHE A 122 10.57 -2.25 1.55
C PHE A 122 9.10 -2.29 1.97
N TYR A 123 8.71 -3.18 2.88
CA TYR A 123 7.33 -3.21 3.35
C TYR A 123 6.93 -1.88 4.01
N VAL A 124 7.74 -1.38 4.96
CA VAL A 124 7.47 -0.11 5.66
C VAL A 124 7.42 1.07 4.69
N ILE A 125 8.36 1.13 3.73
CA ILE A 125 8.38 2.18 2.71
C ILE A 125 7.14 2.10 1.81
N SER A 126 6.82 0.93 1.28
CA SER A 126 5.68 0.76 0.38
C SER A 126 4.36 1.02 1.09
N TRP A 127 4.19 0.56 2.33
CA TRP A 127 2.99 0.82 3.12
C TRP A 127 2.80 2.31 3.44
N THR A 128 3.86 3.01 3.84
CA THR A 128 3.75 4.46 4.09
C THR A 128 3.48 5.24 2.81
N THR A 129 4.08 4.84 1.69
CA THR A 129 3.80 5.39 0.36
C THR A 129 2.35 5.17 -0.04
N LEU A 130 1.78 4.00 0.26
CA LEU A 130 0.38 3.68 0.02
C LEU A 130 -0.56 4.61 0.78
N LEU A 131 -0.25 4.90 2.06
CA LEU A 131 -1.00 5.88 2.83
C LEU A 131 -0.89 7.31 2.25
N ASP A 132 0.30 7.72 1.81
CA ASP A 132 0.51 9.03 1.20
C ASP A 132 -0.29 9.15 -0.13
N MET A 133 -0.32 8.08 -0.94
CA MET A 133 -1.15 8.01 -2.16
C MET A 133 -2.65 8.07 -1.85
N LEU A 134 -3.09 7.36 -0.81
CA LEU A 134 -4.50 7.41 -0.36
C LEU A 134 -4.88 8.82 0.09
N ALA A 135 -3.99 9.50 0.81
CA ALA A 135 -4.16 10.91 1.19
C ALA A 135 -4.31 11.79 -0.06
N GLY A 136 -3.45 11.62 -1.06
CA GLY A 136 -3.52 12.32 -2.34
C GLY A 136 -4.83 12.05 -3.09
N LEU A 137 -5.35 10.83 -3.06
CA LEU A 137 -6.65 10.50 -3.64
C LEU A 137 -7.79 11.25 -2.90
N VAL A 138 -7.78 11.27 -1.57
CA VAL A 138 -8.77 12.03 -0.77
C VAL A 138 -8.70 13.53 -1.14
N ASN A 139 -7.50 14.10 -1.24
CA ASN A 139 -7.29 15.48 -1.67
C ASN A 139 -7.95 15.77 -3.02
N LYS A 140 -7.78 14.87 -4.00
CA LYS A 140 -8.35 15.00 -5.36
C LYS A 140 -9.87 14.85 -5.36
N VAL A 141 -10.41 13.82 -4.72
CA VAL A 141 -11.86 13.55 -4.69
C VAL A 141 -12.63 14.68 -4.01
N PHE A 142 -12.11 15.21 -2.90
CA PHE A 142 -12.74 16.33 -2.20
C PHE A 142 -12.34 17.71 -2.76
N ASN A 143 -11.46 17.76 -3.74
CA ASN A 143 -10.90 18.99 -4.31
C ASN A 143 -10.43 19.98 -3.23
N LEU A 144 -9.56 19.53 -2.31
CA LEU A 144 -9.16 20.33 -1.16
C LEU A 144 -8.17 21.46 -1.50
N GLY A 145 -7.61 21.45 -2.71
CA GLY A 145 -6.71 22.49 -3.21
C GLY A 145 -5.28 22.40 -2.67
N PHE A 146 -4.89 21.31 -2.01
CA PHE A 146 -3.49 21.10 -1.63
C PHE A 146 -2.67 20.69 -2.84
N ALA A 147 -1.48 21.28 -3.00
CA ALA A 147 -0.49 20.80 -3.95
C ALA A 147 -0.01 19.40 -3.54
N ASP A 148 0.24 18.51 -4.51
CA ASP A 148 0.62 17.11 -4.26
C ASP A 148 1.82 16.96 -3.31
N THR A 149 2.75 17.93 -3.31
CA THR A 149 3.94 17.95 -2.43
C THR A 149 3.63 18.29 -0.97
N ASP A 150 2.53 19.01 -0.73
CA ASP A 150 2.15 19.51 0.60
C ASP A 150 1.05 18.66 1.25
N VAL A 151 0.65 17.57 0.59
CA VAL A 151 -0.38 16.66 1.09
C VAL A 151 0.13 15.94 2.34
N LYS A 152 -0.30 16.43 3.50
CA LYS A 152 -0.08 15.76 4.79
C LYS A 152 -1.39 15.10 5.24
N PHE A 153 -1.32 13.82 5.54
CA PHE A 153 -2.45 13.02 6.00
C PHE A 153 -3.23 13.68 7.15
N ASP A 154 -2.52 14.18 8.17
CA ASP A 154 -3.14 14.82 9.33
C ASP A 154 -3.85 16.15 8.99
N LEU A 155 -3.39 16.86 7.93
CA LEU A 155 -4.05 18.08 7.46
C LEU A 155 -5.34 17.76 6.70
N ILE A 156 -5.32 16.71 5.86
CA ILE A 156 -6.50 16.25 5.12
C ILE A 156 -7.62 15.87 6.08
N LEU A 157 -7.31 15.07 7.11
CA LEU A 157 -8.34 14.61 8.05
C LEU A 157 -8.94 15.72 8.91
N ARG A 158 -8.29 16.89 9.00
CA ARG A 158 -8.80 18.08 9.70
C ARG A 158 -9.54 19.04 8.78
N ASN A 159 -9.50 18.83 7.47
CA ASN A 159 -10.20 19.69 6.53
C ASN A 159 -11.72 19.62 6.75
N LYS A 160 -12.40 20.77 6.76
CA LYS A 160 -13.84 20.88 7.03
C LYS A 160 -14.68 19.91 6.18
N HIS A 161 -14.36 19.74 4.90
CA HIS A 161 -15.12 18.87 3.99
C HIS A 161 -14.91 17.38 4.30
N VAL A 162 -13.71 17.01 4.76
CA VAL A 162 -13.36 15.63 5.12
C VAL A 162 -13.89 15.28 6.51
N VAL A 163 -13.84 16.22 7.46
CA VAL A 163 -14.34 16.03 8.83
C VAL A 163 -15.83 15.66 8.85
N THR A 164 -16.62 16.20 7.91
CA THR A 164 -18.04 15.89 7.77
C THR A 164 -18.35 14.58 7.05
N SER A 165 -17.33 13.84 6.60
CA SER A 165 -17.48 12.53 5.96
C SER A 165 -17.19 11.39 6.94
N ASP A 166 -17.36 10.15 6.50
CA ASP A 166 -17.05 8.96 7.33
C ASP A 166 -15.54 8.67 7.42
N LEU A 167 -14.71 9.33 6.59
CA LEU A 167 -13.27 9.05 6.52
C LEU A 167 -12.54 9.15 7.86
N PRO A 168 -12.73 10.18 8.70
CA PRO A 168 -12.07 10.24 10.01
C PRO A 168 -12.45 9.06 10.92
N ALA A 169 -13.70 8.59 10.85
CA ALA A 169 -14.16 7.45 11.64
C ALA A 169 -13.50 6.14 11.16
N ILE A 170 -13.43 5.93 9.85
CA ILE A 170 -12.72 4.79 9.24
C ILE A 170 -11.25 4.80 9.68
N PHE A 171 -10.52 5.90 9.50
CA PHE A 171 -9.11 5.94 9.90
C PHE A 171 -8.90 5.77 11.41
N LYS A 172 -9.80 6.32 12.24
CA LYS A 172 -9.74 6.13 13.69
C LYS A 172 -9.90 4.65 14.07
N LYS A 173 -10.85 3.94 13.43
CA LYS A 173 -11.10 2.50 13.63
C LYS A 173 -9.83 1.67 13.42
N TYR A 174 -9.06 1.96 12.37
CA TYR A 174 -7.86 1.18 12.01
C TYR A 174 -6.54 1.69 12.62
N SER A 175 -6.50 2.93 13.12
CA SER A 175 -5.27 3.60 13.56
C SER A 175 -4.43 2.82 14.58
N LYS A 176 -5.07 2.13 15.53
CA LYS A 176 -4.41 1.34 16.57
C LYS A 176 -3.87 0.02 16.03
N ALA A 177 -4.67 -0.69 15.22
CA ALA A 177 -4.29 -1.99 14.66
C ALA A 177 -3.12 -1.87 13.67
N LEU A 178 -3.07 -0.74 12.94
CA LEU A 178 -2.02 -0.46 11.96
C LEU A 178 -0.83 0.35 12.53
N ASP A 179 -0.83 0.64 13.84
CA ASP A 179 0.14 1.50 14.53
C ASP A 179 0.73 2.63 13.67
N MET A 180 -0.17 3.44 13.07
CA MET A 180 0.22 4.31 11.96
C MET A 180 1.31 5.32 12.32
N LYS A 181 1.41 5.67 13.61
CA LYS A 181 2.43 6.59 14.12
C LYS A 181 3.80 5.92 14.19
N ALA A 182 3.88 4.70 14.72
CA ALA A 182 5.14 3.98 14.80
C ALA A 182 5.69 3.70 13.40
N VAL A 183 4.86 3.23 12.48
CA VAL A 183 5.31 2.89 11.11
C VAL A 183 5.82 4.13 10.36
N LYS A 184 5.19 5.30 10.53
CA LYS A 184 5.70 6.58 9.99
C LYS A 184 7.07 6.96 10.57
N ARG A 185 7.27 6.78 11.88
CA ARG A 185 8.57 6.99 12.52
C ARG A 185 9.62 6.03 11.95
N HIS A 186 9.24 4.76 11.76
CA HIS A 186 10.13 3.72 11.23
C HIS A 186 10.57 4.04 9.80
N ARG A 187 9.66 4.52 8.94
CA ARG A 187 10.03 5.01 7.59
C ARG A 187 11.13 6.06 7.65
N ASN A 188 10.99 7.07 8.52
CA ASN A 188 11.99 8.14 8.63
C ASN A 188 13.36 7.59 9.07
N GLU A 189 13.39 6.64 10.00
CA GLU A 189 14.63 5.99 10.43
C GLU A 189 15.26 5.14 9.32
N ILE A 190 14.46 4.41 8.56
CA ILE A 190 14.93 3.60 7.43
C ILE A 190 15.48 4.51 6.32
N VAL A 191 14.73 5.52 5.89
CA VAL A 191 15.09 6.38 4.76
C VAL A 191 16.30 7.26 5.08
N HIS A 192 16.37 7.84 6.27
CA HIS A 192 17.43 8.81 6.59
C HIS A 192 18.63 8.19 7.29
N ARG A 193 18.48 7.03 7.95
CA ARG A 193 19.56 6.43 8.76
C ARG A 193 19.90 4.99 8.37
N GLY A 194 19.17 4.40 7.43
CA GLY A 194 19.40 3.02 6.98
C GLY A 194 19.22 1.96 8.09
N ARG A 195 18.61 2.32 9.23
CA ARG A 195 18.56 1.46 10.43
C ARG A 195 17.66 0.24 10.22
N ILE A 196 18.03 -0.84 10.90
CA ILE A 196 17.21 -2.05 11.05
C ILE A 196 16.35 -1.81 12.27
N MET A 197 15.03 -1.80 12.09
CA MET A 197 14.07 -1.42 13.14
C MET A 197 13.71 -2.58 14.06
N ASP A 198 13.77 -3.79 13.55
CA ASP A 198 13.51 -5.00 14.31
C ASP A 198 14.77 -5.36 15.09
N GLU A 199 14.70 -5.20 16.41
CA GLU A 199 15.82 -5.46 17.31
C GLU A 199 16.22 -6.94 17.30
N GLU A 200 15.28 -7.86 17.06
CA GLU A 200 15.60 -9.28 16.93
C GLU A 200 16.35 -9.57 15.62
N VAL A 201 15.90 -9.00 14.49
CA VAL A 201 16.62 -9.12 13.20
C VAL A 201 18.00 -8.49 13.30
N LYS A 202 18.14 -7.35 13.99
CA LYS A 202 19.42 -6.70 14.22
C LYS A 202 20.33 -7.56 15.10
N ASN A 203 19.84 -8.08 16.21
CA ASN A 203 20.61 -8.95 17.11
C ASN A 203 21.06 -10.22 16.37
N PHE A 204 20.20 -10.80 15.54
CA PHE A 204 20.54 -11.93 14.69
C PHE A 204 21.65 -11.57 13.69
N TYR A 205 21.53 -10.44 13.00
CA TYR A 205 22.55 -9.96 12.07
C TYR A 205 23.92 -9.75 12.76
N GLU A 206 23.93 -9.15 13.95
CA GLU A 206 25.14 -8.95 14.74
C GLU A 206 25.74 -10.30 15.19
N ALA A 207 24.93 -11.25 15.64
CA ALA A 207 25.36 -12.59 16.01
C ALA A 207 26.00 -13.33 14.82
N GLN A 208 25.40 -13.23 13.64
CA GLN A 208 25.95 -13.82 12.42
C GLN A 208 27.30 -13.19 12.03
N ASN A 209 27.43 -11.87 12.17
CA ASN A 209 28.70 -11.18 11.93
C ASN A 209 29.79 -11.59 12.93
N VAL A 210 29.44 -11.77 14.21
CA VAL A 210 30.37 -12.29 15.22
C VAL A 210 30.82 -13.71 14.85
N LEU A 211 29.90 -14.57 14.42
CA LEU A 211 30.22 -15.94 13.99
C LEU A 211 31.16 -15.95 12.78
N ARG A 212 30.86 -15.17 11.73
CA ARG A 212 31.72 -15.01 10.55
C ARG A 212 33.10 -14.46 10.92
N ALA A 213 33.15 -13.48 11.82
CA ALA A 213 34.41 -12.94 12.31
C ALA A 213 35.24 -14.00 13.06
N LYS A 214 34.63 -14.86 13.88
CA LYS A 214 35.36 -15.97 14.54
C LYS A 214 35.93 -16.98 13.54
N ARG A 215 35.30 -17.17 12.38
CA ARG A 215 35.74 -18.12 11.35
C ARG A 215 36.82 -17.57 10.40
N TYR A 216 36.67 -16.31 10.01
CA TYR A 216 37.47 -15.71 8.91
C TYR A 216 38.36 -14.54 9.35
N SER A 217 38.24 -14.04 10.59
CA SER A 217 39.08 -12.93 11.03
C SER A 217 40.53 -13.37 11.19
N LEU A 218 41.41 -12.71 10.46
CA LEU A 218 42.86 -12.86 10.61
C LEU A 218 43.40 -12.17 11.88
N LEU A 219 42.56 -11.39 12.58
CA LEU A 219 42.95 -10.52 13.69
C LEU A 219 42.54 -11.04 15.08
N LYS A 220 41.77 -12.15 15.16
CA LYS A 220 41.27 -12.70 16.44
C LYS A 220 41.87 -14.07 16.74
N SER A 221 42.29 -14.27 17.99
CA SER A 221 42.84 -15.53 18.51
C SER A 221 41.79 -16.63 18.76
N ASN A 222 40.52 -16.27 18.85
CA ASN A 222 39.42 -17.20 19.16
C ASN A 222 38.82 -17.81 17.88
N HIS A 223 39.66 -18.56 17.16
CA HIS A 223 39.23 -19.25 15.95
C HIS A 223 38.40 -20.48 16.31
N ILE A 224 37.23 -20.62 15.69
CA ILE A 224 36.35 -21.80 15.84
C ILE A 224 36.66 -22.85 14.77
N SER A 225 36.43 -24.13 15.06
CA SER A 225 36.65 -25.19 14.06
C SER A 225 35.62 -25.11 12.92
N GLU A 226 35.91 -25.76 11.79
CA GLU A 226 34.98 -25.82 10.66
C GLU A 226 33.69 -26.55 11.02
N GLU A 227 33.78 -27.62 11.81
CA GLU A 227 32.64 -28.40 12.29
C GLU A 227 31.75 -27.57 13.23
N GLU A 228 32.37 -26.84 14.16
CA GLU A 228 31.66 -25.94 15.08
C GLU A 228 30.98 -24.80 14.32
N TYR A 229 31.68 -24.20 13.33
CA TYR A 229 31.13 -23.16 12.48
C TYR A 229 29.92 -23.65 11.67
N LYS A 230 29.99 -24.85 11.07
CA LYS A 230 28.88 -25.45 10.33
C LYS A 230 27.68 -25.72 11.25
N LYS A 231 27.93 -26.25 12.45
CA LYS A 231 26.89 -26.50 13.45
C LYS A 231 26.17 -25.22 13.87
N GLU A 232 26.92 -24.16 14.16
CA GLU A 232 26.33 -22.88 14.54
C GLU A 232 25.63 -22.20 13.35
N CYS A 233 26.17 -22.30 12.13
CA CYS A 233 25.49 -21.80 10.93
C CYS A 233 24.15 -22.50 10.69
N ALA A 234 24.06 -23.81 10.90
CA ALA A 234 22.81 -24.55 10.78
C ALA A 234 21.78 -24.05 11.80
N LYS A 235 22.18 -23.90 13.08
CA LYS A 235 21.34 -23.34 14.14
C LYS A 235 20.86 -21.92 13.83
N GLN A 236 21.76 -21.06 13.32
CA GLN A 236 21.39 -19.70 12.92
C GLN A 236 20.42 -19.72 11.74
N THR A 237 20.54 -20.66 10.81
CA THR A 237 19.60 -20.81 9.68
C THR A 237 18.20 -21.19 10.16
N GLU A 238 18.08 -22.09 11.14
CA GLU A 238 16.80 -22.45 11.76
C GLU A 238 16.15 -21.23 12.42
N ILE A 239 16.91 -20.50 13.25
CA ILE A 239 16.44 -19.27 13.90
C ILE A 239 16.01 -18.23 12.85
N LEU A 240 16.75 -18.07 11.76
CA LEU A 240 16.40 -17.15 10.69
C LEU A 240 15.07 -17.51 10.02
N PHE A 241 14.82 -18.80 9.77
CA PHE A 241 13.55 -19.26 9.19
C PHE A 241 12.38 -19.04 10.14
N GLU A 242 12.55 -19.30 11.43
CA GLU A 242 11.53 -19.02 12.45
C GLU A 242 11.22 -17.52 12.52
N LEU A 243 12.25 -16.69 12.60
CA LEU A 243 12.15 -15.24 12.61
C LEU A 243 11.43 -14.73 11.35
N ALA A 244 11.85 -15.18 10.17
CA ALA A 244 11.24 -14.78 8.91
C ALA A 244 9.76 -15.19 8.81
N SER A 245 9.41 -16.40 9.27
CA SER A 245 8.02 -16.87 9.31
C SER A 245 7.15 -16.03 10.23
N ARG A 246 7.67 -15.65 11.40
CA ARG A 246 6.94 -14.82 12.38
C ARG A 246 6.75 -13.38 11.89
N GLU A 247 7.81 -12.78 11.34
CA GLU A 247 7.72 -11.43 10.74
C GLU A 247 6.75 -11.44 9.56
N LYS A 248 6.82 -12.45 8.69
CA LYS A 248 5.86 -12.61 7.59
C LYS A 248 4.42 -12.61 8.09
N ALA A 249 4.10 -13.45 9.08
CA ALA A 249 2.75 -13.53 9.63
C ALA A 249 2.28 -12.17 10.21
N THR A 250 3.19 -11.45 10.88
CA THR A 250 2.91 -10.12 11.43
C THR A 250 2.61 -9.10 10.32
N TYR A 251 3.44 -9.03 9.29
CA TYR A 251 3.25 -8.10 8.18
C TYR A 251 2.08 -8.48 7.25
N GLU A 252 1.78 -9.76 7.10
CA GLU A 252 0.58 -10.25 6.42
C GLU A 252 -0.69 -9.85 7.17
N ALA A 253 -0.74 -10.06 8.49
CA ALA A 253 -1.87 -9.62 9.31
C ALA A 253 -2.08 -8.10 9.21
N HIS A 254 -0.99 -7.33 9.35
CA HIS A 254 -1.02 -5.88 9.19
C HIS A 254 -1.47 -5.46 7.78
N TYR A 255 -1.03 -6.17 6.74
CA TYR A 255 -1.43 -5.92 5.37
C TYR A 255 -2.90 -6.22 5.12
N ASN A 256 -3.42 -7.32 5.64
CA ASN A 256 -4.84 -7.67 5.52
C ASN A 256 -5.73 -6.58 6.13
N THR A 257 -5.39 -6.12 7.33
CA THR A 257 -6.06 -4.99 7.98
C THR A 257 -5.93 -3.69 7.16
N THR A 258 -4.80 -3.49 6.47
CA THR A 258 -4.62 -2.34 5.58
C THR A 258 -5.54 -2.41 4.38
N VAL A 259 -5.69 -3.59 3.76
CA VAL A 259 -6.58 -3.80 2.62
C VAL A 259 -8.04 -3.55 3.00
N GLU A 260 -8.48 -4.01 4.18
CA GLU A 260 -9.82 -3.72 4.71
C GLU A 260 -10.05 -2.21 4.88
N MET A 261 -9.09 -1.51 5.49
CA MET A 261 -9.17 -0.06 5.65
C MET A 261 -9.27 0.65 4.29
N ILE A 262 -8.43 0.25 3.32
CA ILE A 262 -8.44 0.87 1.99
C ILE A 262 -9.77 0.61 1.28
N ALA A 263 -10.31 -0.61 1.36
CA ALA A 263 -11.62 -0.94 0.81
C ALA A 263 -12.71 -0.03 1.38
N GLU A 264 -12.75 0.18 2.70
CA GLU A 264 -13.72 1.09 3.34
C GLU A 264 -13.52 2.54 2.90
N VAL A 265 -12.29 3.02 2.84
CA VAL A 265 -11.97 4.39 2.37
C VAL A 265 -12.40 4.56 0.91
N LEU A 266 -12.05 3.63 0.03
CA LEU A 266 -12.42 3.68 -1.39
C LEU A 266 -13.92 3.63 -1.59
N SER A 267 -14.63 2.82 -0.80
CA SER A 267 -16.09 2.79 -0.81
C SER A 267 -16.69 4.16 -0.43
N SER A 268 -16.22 4.76 0.67
CA SER A 268 -16.65 6.09 1.10
C SER A 268 -16.35 7.18 0.06
N LEU A 269 -15.16 7.13 -0.56
CA LEU A 269 -14.77 8.04 -1.63
C LEU A 269 -15.64 7.88 -2.88
N GLY A 270 -15.99 6.66 -3.27
CA GLY A 270 -16.87 6.38 -4.40
C GLY A 270 -18.27 6.95 -4.19
N GLN A 271 -18.83 6.76 -3.00
CA GLN A 271 -20.11 7.37 -2.61
C GLN A 271 -20.03 8.90 -2.67
N LYS A 272 -18.96 9.48 -2.11
CA LYS A 272 -18.78 10.94 -2.11
C LYS A 272 -18.63 11.52 -3.52
N ALA A 273 -17.91 10.83 -4.39
CA ALA A 273 -17.75 11.24 -5.78
C ALA A 273 -19.11 11.33 -6.49
N ILE A 274 -20.03 10.39 -6.22
CA ILE A 274 -21.39 10.45 -6.76
C ILE A 274 -22.19 11.60 -6.17
N GLU A 275 -22.13 11.83 -4.85
CA GLU A 275 -22.83 12.95 -4.21
C GLU A 275 -22.47 14.31 -4.80
N LEU A 276 -21.18 14.52 -5.10
CA LEU A 276 -20.69 15.77 -5.68
C LEU A 276 -21.25 16.03 -7.10
N HIS A 277 -21.72 14.99 -7.79
CA HIS A 277 -22.27 15.07 -9.14
C HIS A 277 -23.80 14.94 -9.17
N LYS A 278 -24.48 14.88 -8.01
CA LYS A 278 -25.94 14.91 -7.97
C LYS A 278 -26.43 16.28 -8.49
N PRO A 279 -27.45 16.30 -9.37
CA PRO A 279 -28.06 17.57 -9.78
C PRO A 279 -28.60 18.28 -8.55
N LYS A 280 -28.26 19.56 -8.38
CA LYS A 280 -28.84 20.39 -7.31
C LYS A 280 -30.34 20.52 -7.61
N ALA A 281 -31.19 20.17 -6.64
CA ALA A 281 -32.61 20.47 -6.72
C ALA A 281 -32.75 22.00 -6.87
N ILE A 282 -33.37 22.42 -7.97
CA ILE A 282 -33.65 23.83 -8.28
C ILE A 282 -34.80 24.29 -7.38
#